data_AF-A0A0E2H148-F1
#
_entry.id   AF-A0A0E2H148-F1
#
_cell.length_a   1.000
_cell.length_b   1.000
_cell.length_c   1.000
_cell.angle_alpha   90.00
_cell.angle_beta   90.00
_cell.angle_gamma   90.00
#
_symmetry.space_group_name_H-M   'P 1'
#
loop_
_entity.id
_entity.type
_entity.pdbx_description
1 polymer ?
#
loop_
_entity_poly.entity_id
_entity_poly.type
_entity_poly.pdbx_seq_one_letter_code
_entity_poly.pdbx_strand_id
1 'polypeptide(L)'
;MLKNRDEAFTGPLAAHFYGIVEERHRMGFKFGEEERLLHELDRMSVEFDCQEGLPEELVRKFMEQKPNWHQGTQEHHVQAIRIFALYLLRHDIPAFLVDYTSVTDLHEDYKPYIFTHEEINRIFEHADHIRANGQQSHVFYPVLFRVRYACARKTVRFLTEEETEHLLSAPGQDSRKGRRDTALLCLAL
;
A
#
# COMPACT_ATOMS: atom_id res chain seq x y z
N MET A 1 -10.27 -12.86 5.42
CA MET A 1 -9.74 -14.24 5.37
C MET A 1 -8.78 -14.32 4.19
N LEU A 2 -7.47 -14.40 4.44
CA LEU A 2 -6.44 -14.57 3.40
C LEU A 2 -6.34 -16.08 3.12
N LYS A 3 -6.98 -16.56 2.06
CA LYS A 3 -7.21 -17.99 1.83
C LYS A 3 -6.07 -18.73 1.09
N ASN A 4 -5.00 -18.05 0.67
CA ASN A 4 -3.99 -18.60 -0.23
C ASN A 4 -2.53 -18.54 0.27
N ARG A 5 -2.28 -18.25 1.55
CA ARG A 5 -0.88 -18.12 2.05
C ARG A 5 -0.06 -19.42 1.99
N ASP A 6 -0.71 -20.57 1.88
CA ASP A 6 -0.08 -21.89 1.93
C ASP A 6 -0.14 -22.64 0.59
N GLU A 7 -0.59 -22.00 -0.49
CA GLU A 7 -0.58 -22.64 -1.81
C GLU A 7 0.80 -22.51 -2.44
N ALA A 8 1.31 -23.61 -2.97
CA ALA A 8 2.57 -23.58 -3.70
C ALA A 8 2.38 -22.87 -5.06
N PHE A 9 3.39 -22.10 -5.49
CA PHE A 9 3.49 -21.70 -6.89
C PHE A 9 3.76 -22.92 -7.76
N THR A 10 3.03 -23.06 -8.86
CA THR A 10 3.07 -24.23 -9.77
C THR A 10 3.21 -23.88 -11.24
N GLY A 11 3.06 -22.59 -11.59
CA GLY A 11 3.14 -22.12 -12.97
C GLY A 11 4.56 -22.06 -13.53
N PRO A 12 4.70 -21.73 -14.83
CA PRO A 12 6.00 -21.62 -15.50
C PRO A 12 6.96 -20.62 -14.83
N LEU A 13 6.43 -19.59 -14.16
CA LEU A 13 7.21 -18.57 -13.46
C LEU A 13 7.39 -18.84 -11.96
N ALA A 14 6.99 -20.02 -11.47
CA ALA A 14 6.98 -20.36 -10.04
C ALA A 14 8.32 -20.13 -9.33
N ALA A 15 9.43 -20.50 -9.96
CA ALA A 15 10.76 -20.30 -9.41
C ALA A 15 11.06 -18.81 -9.14
N HIS A 16 10.60 -17.93 -10.03
CA HIS A 16 10.77 -16.49 -9.89
C HIS A 16 9.84 -15.90 -8.84
N PHE A 17 8.62 -16.42 -8.69
CA PHE A 17 7.72 -16.03 -7.61
C PHE A 17 8.27 -16.36 -6.23
N TYR A 18 8.80 -17.58 -6.03
CA TYR A 18 9.49 -17.90 -4.77
C TYR A 18 10.68 -16.98 -4.52
N GLY A 19 11.48 -16.68 -5.55
CA GLY A 19 12.64 -15.82 -5.40
C GLY A 19 12.31 -14.40 -4.97
N ILE A 20 11.29 -13.76 -5.58
CA ILE A 20 10.88 -12.41 -5.15
C ILE A 20 10.25 -12.43 -3.76
N VAL A 21 9.42 -13.41 -3.43
CA VAL A 21 8.81 -13.52 -2.09
C VAL A 21 9.91 -13.64 -1.02
N GLU A 22 10.89 -14.52 -1.25
CA GLU A 22 12.02 -14.69 -0.35
C GLU A 22 12.86 -13.41 -0.23
N GLU A 23 13.18 -12.74 -1.34
CA GLU A 23 13.92 -11.48 -1.33
C GLU A 23 13.20 -10.42 -0.48
N ARG A 24 11.88 -10.26 -0.67
CA ARG A 24 11.07 -9.27 0.04
C ARG A 24 10.96 -9.59 1.53
N HIS A 25 10.81 -10.87 1.88
CA HIS A 25 10.80 -11.30 3.28
C HIS A 25 12.16 -11.08 3.96
N ARG A 26 13.28 -11.35 3.29
CA ARG A 26 14.63 -11.08 3.82
C ARG A 26 14.87 -9.59 4.07
N MET A 27 14.26 -8.72 3.27
CA MET A 27 14.29 -7.26 3.49
C MET A 27 13.35 -6.79 4.61
N GLY A 28 12.58 -7.69 5.23
CA GLY A 28 11.67 -7.36 6.34
C GLY A 28 10.29 -6.88 5.92
N PHE A 29 9.92 -6.99 4.63
CA PHE A 29 8.57 -6.65 4.18
C PHE A 29 7.58 -7.77 4.54
N LYS A 30 6.34 -7.40 4.85
CA LYS A 30 5.25 -8.39 5.11
C LYS A 30 4.73 -9.07 3.85
N PHE A 31 4.80 -8.36 2.71
CA PHE A 31 4.51 -8.80 1.34
C PHE A 31 3.22 -9.62 1.15
N GLY A 32 2.20 -9.41 1.97
CA GLY A 32 1.09 -10.35 2.08
C GLY A 32 0.03 -10.23 0.99
N GLU A 33 -0.33 -9.01 0.59
CA GLU A 33 -1.33 -8.82 -0.46
C GLU A 33 -0.69 -9.00 -1.84
N GLU A 34 0.56 -8.57 -2.00
CA GLU A 34 1.36 -8.79 -3.20
C GLU A 34 1.56 -10.28 -3.46
N GLU A 35 1.92 -11.08 -2.45
CA GLU A 35 2.03 -12.54 -2.58
C GLU A 35 0.71 -13.20 -3.02
N ARG A 36 -0.43 -12.74 -2.48
CA ARG A 36 -1.75 -13.20 -2.95
C ARG A 36 -1.96 -12.91 -4.45
N LEU A 37 -1.56 -11.72 -4.89
CA LEU A 37 -1.65 -11.31 -6.29
C LEU A 37 -0.68 -12.11 -7.18
N LEU A 38 0.52 -12.44 -6.68
CA LEU A 38 1.45 -13.32 -7.38
C LEU A 38 0.88 -14.73 -7.57
N HIS A 39 0.13 -15.27 -6.60
CA HIS A 39 -0.56 -16.56 -6.80
C HIS A 39 -1.67 -16.49 -7.86
N GLU A 40 -2.39 -15.37 -7.95
CA GLU A 40 -3.37 -15.14 -9.01
C GLU A 40 -2.67 -15.10 -10.38
N LEU A 41 -1.54 -14.38 -10.46
CA LEU A 41 -0.71 -14.31 -11.66
C LEU A 41 -0.10 -15.68 -12.04
N ASP A 42 0.37 -16.47 -11.07
CA ASP A 42 0.93 -17.81 -11.30
C ASP A 42 -0.09 -18.76 -11.94
N ARG A 43 -1.33 -18.75 -11.45
CA ARG A 43 -2.43 -19.54 -12.05
C ARG A 43 -2.73 -19.10 -13.47
N MET A 44 -2.73 -17.78 -13.73
CA MET A 44 -2.94 -17.26 -15.07
C MET A 44 -1.78 -17.61 -16.01
N SER A 45 -0.54 -17.61 -15.51
CA SER A 45 0.66 -17.83 -16.33
C SER A 45 0.71 -19.20 -17.03
N VAL A 46 -0.05 -20.19 -16.56
CA VAL A 46 -0.17 -21.51 -17.19
C VAL A 46 -0.77 -21.44 -18.60
N GLU A 47 -1.59 -20.43 -18.88
CA GLU A 47 -2.27 -20.26 -20.18
C GLU A 47 -1.44 -19.45 -21.19
N PHE A 48 -0.26 -18.96 -20.80
CA PHE A 48 0.57 -18.06 -21.61
C PHE A 48 1.97 -18.62 -21.83
N ASP A 49 2.59 -18.23 -22.94
CA ASP A 49 4.00 -18.55 -23.19
C ASP A 49 4.92 -17.66 -22.34
N CYS A 50 5.43 -18.24 -21.26
CA CYS A 50 6.34 -17.57 -20.32
C CYS A 50 7.78 -18.13 -20.41
N GLN A 51 8.18 -18.76 -21.52
CA GLN A 51 9.51 -19.38 -21.65
C GLN A 51 10.66 -18.37 -21.52
N GLU A 52 10.49 -17.17 -22.08
CA GLU A 52 11.50 -16.12 -22.04
C GLU A 52 11.33 -15.15 -20.87
N GLY A 53 10.31 -15.35 -20.01
CA GLY A 53 10.04 -14.49 -18.86
C GLY A 53 8.59 -14.01 -18.80
N LEU A 54 8.37 -12.73 -18.51
CA LEU A 54 7.02 -12.17 -18.30
C LEU A 54 6.48 -11.52 -19.58
N PRO A 55 5.55 -12.17 -20.32
CA PRO A 55 5.04 -11.64 -21.58
C PRO A 55 4.04 -10.50 -21.37
N GLU A 56 3.99 -9.58 -22.33
CA GLU A 56 3.06 -8.44 -22.33
C GLU A 56 1.60 -8.89 -22.29
N GLU A 57 1.25 -9.98 -22.97
CA GLU A 57 -0.11 -10.52 -23.03
C GLU A 57 -0.62 -10.95 -21.65
N LEU A 58 0.21 -11.66 -20.87
CA LEU A 58 -0.13 -12.05 -19.50
C LEU A 58 -0.34 -10.82 -18.62
N VAL A 59 0.54 -9.84 -18.75
CA VAL A 59 0.47 -8.59 -17.97
C VAL A 59 -0.81 -7.82 -18.31
N ARG A 60 -1.13 -7.65 -19.60
CA ARG A 60 -2.36 -7.00 -20.04
C ARG A 60 -3.59 -7.76 -19.56
N LYS A 61 -3.59 -9.09 -19.64
CA LYS A 61 -4.69 -9.93 -19.14
C LYS A 61 -4.89 -9.79 -17.64
N PHE A 62 -3.81 -9.77 -16.87
CA PHE A 62 -3.85 -9.58 -15.42
C PHE A 62 -4.42 -8.20 -15.03
N MET A 63 -4.18 -7.19 -15.87
CA MET A 63 -4.67 -5.83 -15.68
C MET A 63 -6.04 -5.57 -16.31
N GLU A 64 -6.65 -6.51 -17.04
CA GLU A 64 -7.98 -6.31 -17.64
C GLU A 64 -8.98 -5.96 -16.54
N GLN A 65 -9.53 -4.75 -16.64
CA GLN A 65 -10.34 -4.13 -15.61
C GLN A 65 -11.59 -4.97 -15.34
N LYS A 66 -11.71 -5.53 -14.14
CA LYS A 66 -12.96 -6.15 -13.69
C LYS A 66 -13.94 -5.02 -13.31
N PRO A 67 -15.24 -5.14 -13.64
CA PRO A 67 -16.24 -4.06 -13.43
C PRO A 67 -16.35 -3.52 -11.99
N ASN A 68 -15.86 -4.29 -11.01
CA ASN A 68 -15.97 -3.98 -9.59
C ASN A 68 -14.65 -3.50 -8.97
N TRP A 69 -13.64 -3.16 -9.78
CA TRP A 69 -12.36 -2.68 -9.27
C TRP A 69 -12.40 -1.18 -8.98
N HIS A 70 -12.07 -0.83 -7.74
CA HIS A 70 -11.79 0.55 -7.37
C HIS A 70 -10.34 0.93 -7.73
N GLN A 71 -10.03 2.22 -7.86
CA GLN A 71 -8.69 2.73 -8.18
C GLN A 71 -7.60 2.08 -7.33
N GLY A 72 -7.75 2.10 -6.01
CA GLY A 72 -6.75 1.51 -5.10
C GLY A 72 -6.50 0.02 -5.35
N THR A 73 -7.50 -0.71 -5.84
CA THR A 73 -7.34 -2.11 -6.26
C THR A 73 -6.51 -2.20 -7.53
N GLN A 74 -6.80 -1.37 -8.53
CA GLN A 74 -6.03 -1.30 -9.78
C GLN A 74 -4.58 -0.91 -9.52
N GLU A 75 -4.34 0.09 -8.67
CA GLU A 75 -3.00 0.52 -8.23
C GLU A 75 -2.22 -0.63 -7.60
N HIS A 76 -2.84 -1.40 -6.70
CA HIS A 76 -2.20 -2.56 -6.09
C HIS A 76 -1.82 -3.63 -7.12
N HIS A 77 -2.67 -3.90 -8.12
CA HIS A 77 -2.36 -4.87 -9.17
C HIS A 77 -1.21 -4.38 -10.06
N VAL A 78 -1.23 -3.10 -10.46
CA VAL A 78 -0.14 -2.46 -11.22
C VAL A 78 1.16 -2.47 -10.41
N GLN A 79 1.11 -2.20 -9.12
CA GLN A 79 2.29 -2.23 -8.26
C GLN A 79 2.85 -3.65 -8.11
N ALA A 80 2.00 -4.65 -7.88
CA ALA A 80 2.42 -6.04 -7.75
C ALA A 80 3.12 -6.55 -9.02
N ILE A 81 2.54 -6.30 -10.20
CA ILE A 81 3.14 -6.72 -11.47
C ILE A 81 4.44 -5.97 -11.76
N ARG A 82 4.53 -4.69 -11.41
CA ARG A 82 5.78 -3.91 -11.57
C ARG A 82 6.89 -4.40 -10.66
N ILE A 83 6.60 -4.69 -9.39
CA ILE A 83 7.60 -5.24 -8.46
C ILE A 83 8.16 -6.55 -9.03
N PHE A 84 7.31 -7.41 -9.56
CA PHE A 84 7.73 -8.65 -10.18
C PHE A 84 8.52 -8.46 -11.48
N ALA A 85 8.05 -7.57 -12.38
CA ALA A 85 8.75 -7.26 -13.62
C ALA A 85 10.15 -6.68 -13.36
N LEU A 86 10.28 -5.77 -12.39
CA LEU A 86 11.58 -5.21 -11.98
C LEU A 86 12.51 -6.26 -11.38
N TYR A 87 11.96 -7.22 -10.63
CA TYR A 87 12.74 -8.36 -10.13
C TYR A 87 13.29 -9.20 -11.28
N LEU A 88 12.46 -9.55 -12.27
CA LEU A 88 12.90 -10.32 -13.44
C LEU A 88 14.00 -9.59 -14.22
N LEU A 89 13.80 -8.29 -14.50
CA LEU A 89 14.80 -7.47 -15.20
C LEU A 89 16.14 -7.40 -14.46
N ARG A 90 16.12 -7.32 -13.12
CA ARG A 90 17.34 -7.37 -12.28
C ARG A 90 18.07 -8.71 -12.32
N HIS A 91 17.36 -9.77 -12.69
CA HIS A 91 17.90 -11.12 -12.84
C HIS A 91 18.20 -11.45 -14.32
N ASP A 92 18.29 -10.43 -15.18
CA ASP A 92 18.52 -10.56 -16.63
C ASP A 92 17.46 -11.39 -17.36
N ILE A 93 16.24 -11.42 -16.82
CA ILE A 93 15.09 -12.11 -17.43
C ILE A 93 14.21 -11.07 -18.12
N PRO A 94 13.91 -11.25 -19.42
CA PRO A 94 12.96 -10.41 -20.15
C PRO A 94 11.61 -10.29 -19.43
N ALA A 95 11.16 -9.06 -19.20
CA ALA A 95 9.86 -8.79 -18.60
C ALA A 95 9.25 -7.51 -19.14
N PHE A 96 7.96 -7.56 -19.46
CA PHE A 96 7.21 -6.38 -19.83
C PHE A 96 6.95 -5.49 -18.60
N LEU A 97 7.42 -4.24 -18.66
CA LEU A 97 7.24 -3.25 -17.58
C LEU A 97 6.04 -2.34 -17.88
N VAL A 98 5.02 -2.43 -17.04
CA VAL A 98 3.81 -1.60 -17.10
C VAL A 98 4.11 -0.17 -16.67
N ASP A 99 3.64 0.84 -17.40
CA ASP A 99 3.69 2.24 -16.96
C ASP A 99 2.55 2.63 -16.00
N TYR A 100 2.80 3.52 -15.04
CA TYR A 100 1.81 4.01 -14.07
C TYR A 100 0.64 4.76 -14.73
N THR A 101 0.82 5.26 -15.95
CA THR A 101 -0.25 5.89 -16.76
C THR A 101 -1.42 4.96 -17.07
N SER A 102 -1.27 3.66 -16.82
CA SER A 102 -2.32 2.64 -16.98
C SER A 102 -3.34 2.58 -15.82
N VAL A 103 -3.07 3.26 -14.70
CA VAL A 103 -4.04 3.39 -13.60
C VAL A 103 -5.07 4.45 -13.97
N THR A 104 -6.36 4.12 -13.88
CA THR A 104 -7.42 5.12 -14.02
C THR A 104 -7.35 6.08 -12.84
N ASP A 105 -7.01 7.34 -13.11
CA ASP A 105 -6.98 8.39 -12.11
C ASP A 105 -8.41 8.76 -11.71
N LEU A 106 -8.95 8.10 -10.67
CA LEU A 106 -10.22 8.43 -10.05
C LEU A 106 -10.04 9.43 -8.89
N HIS A 107 -8.84 10.00 -8.71
CA HIS A 107 -8.55 10.93 -7.63
C HIS A 107 -9.28 12.27 -7.79
N GLU A 108 -9.86 12.54 -8.95
CA GLU A 108 -10.53 13.81 -9.25
C GLU A 108 -11.79 14.08 -8.39
N ASP A 109 -12.39 13.05 -7.76
CA ASP A 109 -13.65 13.21 -7.03
C ASP A 109 -13.55 13.18 -5.50
N TYR A 110 -12.40 12.83 -4.90
CA TYR A 110 -12.28 12.85 -3.44
C TYR A 110 -12.10 14.27 -2.90
N LYS A 111 -13.21 14.87 -2.47
CA LYS A 111 -13.21 16.16 -1.74
C LYS A 111 -13.32 15.90 -0.24
N PRO A 112 -12.23 15.99 0.54
CA PRO A 112 -12.31 15.79 1.98
C PRO A 112 -13.24 16.83 2.60
N TYR A 113 -14.23 16.38 3.37
CA TYR A 113 -15.09 17.27 4.13
C TYR A 113 -14.31 17.87 5.30
N ILE A 114 -14.09 19.19 5.27
CA ILE A 114 -13.42 19.93 6.34
C ILE A 114 -14.50 20.43 7.29
N PHE A 115 -14.54 19.88 8.50
CA PHE A 115 -15.47 20.33 9.54
C PHE A 115 -15.22 21.79 9.91
N THR A 116 -16.30 22.55 10.03
CA THR A 116 -16.29 23.89 10.61
C THR A 116 -16.07 23.83 12.13
N HIS A 117 -15.66 24.95 12.72
CA HIS A 117 -15.50 25.03 14.19
C HIS A 117 -16.81 24.72 14.92
N GLU A 118 -17.96 25.13 14.36
CA GLU A 118 -19.28 24.82 14.94
C GLU A 118 -19.56 23.32 14.92
N GLU A 119 -19.23 22.63 13.83
CA GLU A 119 -19.41 21.18 13.73
C GLU A 119 -18.50 20.41 14.67
N ILE A 120 -17.25 20.87 14.83
CA ILE A 120 -16.31 20.30 15.79
C ILE A 120 -16.84 20.48 17.22
N ASN A 121 -17.39 21.65 17.54
CA ASN A 121 -18.04 21.89 18.83
C ASN A 121 -19.26 20.98 19.04
N ARG A 122 -20.10 20.81 18.03
CA ARG A 122 -21.22 19.85 18.08
C ARG A 122 -20.72 18.43 18.32
N ILE A 123 -19.61 18.00 17.69
CA ILE A 123 -19.01 16.68 17.94
C ILE A 123 -18.56 16.55 19.40
N PHE A 124 -17.92 17.57 19.97
CA PHE A 124 -17.52 17.57 21.39
C PHE A 124 -18.72 17.51 22.32
N GLU A 125 -19.76 18.29 22.06
CA GLU A 125 -21.01 18.25 22.82
C GLU A 125 -21.62 16.84 22.79
N HIS A 126 -21.72 16.22 21.61
CA HIS A 126 -22.25 14.86 21.51
C HIS A 126 -21.36 13.83 22.23
N ALA A 127 -20.04 14.01 22.17
CA ALA A 127 -19.10 13.13 22.87
C ALA A 127 -19.32 13.18 24.39
N ASP A 128 -19.53 14.37 24.96
CA ASP A 128 -19.73 14.56 26.40
C ASP A 128 -21.01 13.89 26.92
N HIS A 129 -21.99 13.65 26.03
CA HIS A 129 -23.24 12.98 26.35
C HIS A 129 -23.24 11.48 26.03
N ILE A 130 -22.09 10.89 25.67
CA ILE A 130 -21.96 9.46 25.44
C ILE A 130 -22.30 8.72 26.74
N ARG A 131 -23.32 7.85 26.67
CA ARG A 131 -23.68 6.98 27.79
C ARG A 131 -22.57 5.98 28.07
N ALA A 132 -22.39 5.64 29.34
CA ALA A 132 -21.46 4.61 29.76
C ALA A 132 -21.84 3.26 29.12
N ASN A 133 -20.91 2.70 28.34
CA ASN A 133 -20.97 1.36 27.78
C ASN A 133 -19.55 0.78 27.82
N GLY A 134 -19.31 -0.23 28.68
CA GLY A 134 -17.97 -0.79 28.89
C GLY A 134 -17.00 0.14 29.64
N GLN A 135 -15.69 0.01 29.34
CA GLN A 135 -14.55 0.68 30.00
C GLN A 135 -14.61 2.22 29.95
N GLN A 136 -15.46 2.84 30.78
CA GLN A 136 -15.53 4.31 30.95
C GLN A 136 -15.62 5.08 29.62
N SER A 137 -16.43 4.59 28.66
CA SER A 137 -16.60 5.20 27.34
C SER A 137 -16.96 6.70 27.39
N HIS A 138 -17.80 7.05 28.36
CA HIS A 138 -18.24 8.41 28.69
C HIS A 138 -17.10 9.35 29.15
N VAL A 139 -15.93 8.81 29.49
CA VAL A 139 -14.72 9.58 29.78
C VAL A 139 -13.74 9.46 28.62
N PHE A 140 -13.55 8.25 28.09
CA PHE A 140 -12.55 7.94 27.07
C PHE A 140 -12.79 8.70 25.76
N TYR A 141 -14.00 8.67 25.20
CA TYR A 141 -14.30 9.30 23.91
C TYR A 141 -14.22 10.84 23.94
N PRO A 142 -14.80 11.54 24.94
CA PRO A 142 -14.62 13.00 25.11
C PRO A 142 -13.17 13.45 25.13
N VAL A 143 -12.32 12.73 25.86
CA VAL A 143 -10.89 13.03 25.98
C VAL A 143 -10.17 12.72 24.67
N LEU A 144 -10.45 11.57 24.05
CA LEU A 144 -9.85 11.16 22.78
C LEU A 144 -10.09 12.20 21.67
N PHE A 145 -11.33 12.68 21.50
CA PHE A 145 -11.64 13.66 20.47
C PHE A 145 -10.93 14.99 20.69
N ARG A 146 -10.85 15.47 21.95
CA ARG A 146 -10.17 16.73 22.28
C ARG A 146 -8.65 16.64 22.13
N VAL A 147 -8.04 15.55 22.59
CA VAL A 147 -6.62 15.28 22.40
C VAL A 147 -6.32 15.15 20.90
N ARG A 148 -7.16 14.45 20.14
CA ARG A 148 -6.96 14.31 18.70
C ARG A 148 -7.07 15.65 17.97
N TYR A 149 -8.01 16.51 18.34
CA TYR A 149 -8.14 17.85 17.79
C TYR A 149 -6.93 18.74 18.15
N ALA A 150 -6.52 18.77 19.42
CA ALA A 150 -5.40 19.58 19.89
C ALA A 150 -4.04 19.09 19.37
N CYS A 151 -3.87 17.78 19.18
CA CYS A 151 -2.62 17.16 18.75
C CYS A 151 -2.58 16.82 17.25
N ALA A 152 -3.66 17.04 16.49
CA ALA A 152 -3.65 16.92 15.04
C ALA A 152 -2.78 18.03 14.44
N ARG A 153 -1.47 17.85 14.47
CA ARG A 153 -0.56 18.57 13.59
C ARG A 153 -0.98 18.26 12.17
N LYS A 154 -1.24 19.30 11.37
CA LYS A 154 -1.47 19.24 9.92
C LYS A 154 -0.34 18.41 9.29
N THR A 155 -0.56 17.12 9.09
CA THR A 155 0.44 16.25 8.47
C THR A 155 0.07 16.07 7.01
N VAL A 156 0.23 17.14 6.26
CA VAL A 156 0.86 17.13 4.93
C VAL A 156 1.66 18.43 4.89
N ARG A 157 2.95 18.34 5.25
CA ARG A 157 3.93 19.39 5.00
C ARG A 157 4.99 18.73 4.13
N PHE A 158 5.14 19.19 2.91
CA PHE A 158 6.28 18.83 2.07
C PHE A 158 7.53 19.33 2.79
N LEU A 159 8.45 18.42 3.09
CA LEU A 159 9.73 18.76 3.71
C LEU A 159 10.66 19.28 2.62
N THR A 160 11.44 20.31 2.93
CA THR A 160 12.52 20.76 2.04
C THR A 160 13.72 19.80 2.12
N GLU A 161 14.67 19.91 1.17
CA GLU A 161 15.87 19.07 1.15
C GLU A 161 16.68 19.19 2.46
N GLU A 162 16.88 20.42 2.97
CA GLU A 162 17.56 20.67 4.25
C GLU A 162 16.85 20.01 5.45
N GLU A 163 15.52 20.04 5.50
CA GLU A 163 14.75 19.42 6.57
C GLU A 163 14.84 17.88 6.51
N THR A 164 15.01 17.32 5.30
CA THR A 164 15.15 15.89 5.06
C THR A 164 16.53 15.39 5.52
N GLU A 165 17.61 16.11 5.20
CA GLU A 165 18.96 15.79 5.68
C GLU A 165 19.08 15.88 7.20
N HIS A 166 18.41 16.86 7.83
CA HIS A 166 18.37 16.99 9.28
C HIS A 166 17.63 15.81 9.95
N LEU A 167 16.56 15.30 9.33
CA LEU A 167 15.83 14.15 9.85
C LEU A 167 16.58 12.82 9.68
N LEU A 168 17.35 12.67 8.59
CA LEU A 168 18.17 11.47 8.32
C LEU A 168 19.42 11.41 9.20
N SER A 169 19.93 12.55 9.67
CA SER A 169 21.09 12.63 10.55
C SER A 169 20.78 12.39 12.04
N ALA A 170 19.50 12.32 12.42
CA ALA A 170 19.12 12.03 13.80
C ALA A 170 19.24 10.51 14.13
N PRO A 171 19.85 10.13 15.27
CA PRO A 171 19.92 8.72 15.67
C PRO A 171 18.51 8.17 15.92
N GLY A 172 18.20 7.05 15.25
CA GLY A 172 16.83 6.53 15.13
C GLY A 172 16.20 6.21 16.49
N GLN A 173 15.13 6.93 16.84
CA GLN A 173 14.21 6.48 17.87
C GLN A 173 13.21 5.51 17.25
N ASP A 174 13.29 4.27 17.72
CA ASP A 174 12.47 3.13 17.34
C ASP A 174 11.02 3.37 17.77
N SER A 175 10.20 3.88 16.86
CA SER A 175 8.76 3.95 17.02
C SER A 175 8.10 3.13 15.92
N ARG A 176 7.14 2.28 16.32
CA ARG A 176 6.46 1.22 15.54
C ARG A 176 5.68 1.66 14.30
N LYS A 177 5.96 2.85 13.75
CA LYS A 177 5.48 3.31 12.46
C LYS A 177 6.61 4.14 11.84
N GLY A 178 7.39 3.47 11.00
CA GLY A 178 8.64 3.99 10.46
C GLY A 178 8.44 5.28 9.69
N ARG A 179 8.92 6.41 10.24
CA ARG A 179 9.15 7.65 9.48
C ARG A 179 10.18 7.47 8.36
N ARG A 180 10.93 6.37 8.35
CA ARG A 180 11.84 5.99 7.27
C ARG A 180 11.11 5.56 5.99
N ASP A 181 9.91 4.99 6.13
CA ASP A 181 9.17 4.42 5.01
C ASP A 181 8.69 5.52 4.05
N THR A 182 8.42 6.73 4.56
CA THR A 182 7.98 7.85 3.72
C THR A 182 9.15 8.57 3.03
N ALA A 183 10.35 8.58 3.64
CA ALA A 183 11.52 9.26 3.06
C ALA A 183 12.23 8.40 1.98
N LEU A 184 12.26 7.07 2.16
CA LEU A 184 12.88 6.17 1.17
C LEU A 184 12.06 6.01 -0.11
N LEU A 185 10.74 6.23 -0.06
CA LEU A 185 9.87 6.18 -1.23
C LEU A 185 10.04 7.39 -2.17
N CYS A 186 10.58 8.52 -1.69
CA CYS A 186 10.85 9.70 -2.52
C CYS A 186 12.24 9.72 -3.17
N LEU A 187 13.17 8.83 -2.77
CA LEU A 187 14.53 8.77 -3.34
C LEU A 187 14.68 7.70 -4.45
N ALA A 188 13.58 7.07 -4.86
CA ALA A 188 13.56 6.08 -5.94
C ALA A 188 12.49 6.38 -7.01
N LEU A 189 12.19 7.67 -7.20
CA LEU A 189 11.61 8.24 -8.42
C LEU A 189 12.64 9.16 -9.05
#